data_AF-A0A836RE32-F1
#
_entry.id   AF-A0A836RE32-F1
#
_cell.length_a   1.000
_cell.length_b   1.000
_cell.length_c   1.000
_cell.angle_alpha   90.00
_cell.angle_beta   90.00
_cell.angle_gamma   90.00
#
_symmetry.space_group_name_H-M   'P 1'
#
loop_
_entity.id
_entity.type
_entity.pdbx_description
1 polymer ?
#
loop_
_entity_poly.entity_id
_entity_poly.type
_entity_poly.pdbx_seq_one_letter_code
_entity_poly.pdbx_strand_id
1 'polypeptide(L)'
;MVPLATSRPWFMMPTWSQISWSDWIPYSDSYEGFDLFHDPGCVEIEGTRKVFVKFKYPDETVLGPFSASIILDITSPFLKYIRWIDKNVNLKIDKGDILKIGFSESMDEETVTLDTLESVFLLDEGKSSFDALGYSWDEECDELSIVLGGELDFGTIIAPLEDIKDKAGNSIDTSITLTLPYTTHHKLSYIEVSPDSIEVSAGDTPVKITVKAYDTRQEDITDLCTFSWSFMNSSSQGTLSSSSGSTIFYIPPDSEEGEDTSSTSSKDIIEITAVHESDPPVVEIIYVTIN
;
A
#
# COMPACT_ATOMS: atom_id res chain seq x y z
N MET A 1 12.62 -15.01 53.16
CA MET A 1 12.15 -13.61 53.09
C MET A 1 13.35 -12.71 53.20
N VAL A 2 13.82 -12.19 52.08
CA VAL A 2 14.83 -11.12 52.05
C VAL A 2 14.04 -9.81 52.19
N PRO A 3 14.44 -8.87 53.05
CA PRO A 3 13.74 -7.59 53.13
C PRO A 3 13.90 -6.88 51.78
N LEU A 4 12.78 -6.42 51.21
CA LEU A 4 12.78 -5.45 50.13
C LEU A 4 13.49 -4.20 50.67
N ALA A 5 14.74 -4.02 50.29
CA ALA A 5 15.48 -2.81 50.55
C ALA A 5 14.71 -1.65 49.92
N THR A 6 14.49 -0.60 50.69
CA THR A 6 14.02 0.71 50.22
C THR A 6 15.14 1.33 49.37
N SER A 7 15.35 0.84 48.16
CA SER A 7 16.36 1.32 47.23
C SER A 7 15.88 2.59 46.53
N ARG A 8 16.59 3.69 46.75
CA ARG A 8 16.56 4.92 45.92
C ARG A 8 17.73 4.84 44.92
N PRO A 9 17.65 5.45 43.71
CA PRO A 9 16.88 4.99 42.56
C PRO A 9 17.79 4.74 41.34
N TRP A 10 17.17 4.65 40.17
CA TRP A 10 17.59 3.95 38.95
C TRP A 10 18.41 4.86 38.02
N PHE A 11 19.34 4.29 37.23
CA PHE A 11 20.20 5.03 36.30
C PHE A 11 19.77 4.76 34.86
N MET A 12 19.45 5.75 34.04
CA MET A 12 19.21 5.58 32.59
C MET A 12 20.00 6.63 31.80
N MET A 13 20.58 6.25 30.66
CA MET A 13 21.14 7.19 29.67
C MET A 13 20.90 6.69 28.24
N PRO A 14 20.38 7.53 27.31
CA PRO A 14 20.42 7.23 25.89
C PRO A 14 21.84 7.55 25.36
N THR A 15 22.43 6.64 24.58
CA THR A 15 23.70 6.96 23.88
C THR A 15 23.46 7.15 22.39
N TRP A 16 23.88 8.30 21.89
CA TRP A 16 23.94 8.65 20.48
C TRP A 16 25.40 8.46 20.05
N SER A 17 25.68 7.41 19.28
CA SER A 17 26.98 7.10 18.64
C SER A 17 28.27 7.48 19.41
N GLN A 18 28.99 6.46 19.92
CA GLN A 18 30.41 6.53 20.30
C GLN A 18 30.85 7.65 21.28
N ILE A 19 30.06 7.95 22.31
CA ILE A 19 30.54 8.76 23.44
C ILE A 19 31.37 7.85 24.36
N SER A 20 32.63 8.21 24.60
CA SER A 20 33.49 7.54 25.57
C SER A 20 32.92 7.71 26.98
N TRP A 21 33.17 6.72 27.85
CA TRP A 21 32.66 6.59 29.22
C TRP A 21 32.84 7.80 30.18
N SER A 22 33.41 8.91 29.77
CA SER A 22 33.72 10.10 30.59
C SER A 22 32.61 11.15 30.67
N ASP A 23 31.62 11.13 29.76
CA ASP A 23 30.72 12.28 29.56
C ASP A 23 29.32 12.04 30.16
N TRP A 24 29.26 11.53 31.40
CA TRP A 24 28.00 11.25 32.09
C TRP A 24 27.36 12.55 32.58
N ILE A 25 26.12 12.82 32.16
CA ILE A 25 25.24 13.82 32.78
C ILE A 25 24.94 13.38 34.23
N PRO A 26 24.99 14.27 35.23
CA PRO A 26 24.75 13.92 36.63
C PRO A 26 23.36 13.33 36.86
N TYR A 27 23.26 12.51 37.92
CA TYR A 27 22.13 11.67 38.29
C TYR A 27 20.77 12.38 38.27
N SER A 28 19.76 11.67 37.78
CA SER A 28 18.38 11.93 38.16
C SER A 28 17.97 10.97 39.27
N ASP A 29 17.45 11.49 40.37
CA ASP A 29 17.00 10.72 41.54
C ASP A 29 15.50 10.36 41.48
N SER A 30 14.86 10.60 40.34
CA SER A 30 13.47 10.25 40.07
C SER A 30 13.26 9.96 38.58
N TYR A 31 12.21 9.20 38.25
CA TYR A 31 11.79 9.05 36.85
C TYR A 31 11.39 10.40 36.24
N GLU A 32 10.82 11.29 37.05
CA GLU A 32 10.37 12.64 36.65
C GLU A 32 11.52 13.57 36.26
N GLY A 33 12.74 13.34 36.78
CA GLY A 33 13.91 14.11 36.37
C GLY A 33 14.70 13.48 35.22
N PHE A 34 14.18 12.43 34.57
CA PHE A 34 14.77 11.86 33.35
C PHE A 34 13.94 12.34 32.17
N ASP A 35 14.29 13.50 31.64
CA ASP A 35 13.59 14.13 30.54
C ASP A 35 14.28 13.81 29.21
N LEU A 36 13.74 12.82 28.48
CA LEU A 36 14.25 12.44 27.15
C LEU A 36 14.08 13.54 26.09
N PHE A 37 13.35 14.61 26.40
CA PHE A 37 12.97 15.64 25.44
C PHE A 37 13.66 16.99 25.72
N HIS A 38 13.93 17.33 26.98
CA HIS A 38 14.38 18.69 27.34
C HIS A 38 15.83 18.81 27.86
N ASP A 39 16.58 17.71 28.01
CA ASP A 39 17.95 17.75 28.52
C ASP A 39 19.03 17.99 27.43
N PRO A 40 20.22 18.52 27.80
CA PRO A 40 21.33 18.73 26.86
C PRO A 40 21.77 17.41 26.20
N GLY A 41 21.61 17.30 24.88
CA GLY A 41 21.91 16.10 24.10
C GLY A 41 20.68 15.33 23.61
N CYS A 42 19.48 15.78 23.98
CA CYS A 42 18.24 15.34 23.35
C CYS A 42 18.16 15.94 21.94
N VAL A 43 18.11 15.08 20.93
CA VAL A 43 17.86 15.46 19.55
C VAL A 43 16.52 14.83 19.19
N GLU A 44 15.54 15.66 18.81
CA GLU A 44 14.24 15.23 18.28
C GLU A 44 14.44 14.66 16.88
N ILE A 45 15.12 13.52 16.81
CA ILE A 45 15.32 12.76 15.59
C ILE A 45 14.58 11.46 15.81
N GLU A 46 13.93 10.98 14.76
CA GLU A 46 13.27 9.69 14.75
C GLU A 46 14.26 8.51 14.87
N GLY A 47 13.78 7.39 15.38
CA GLY A 47 14.41 6.07 15.26
C GLY A 47 14.75 5.40 16.58
N THR A 48 15.39 4.23 16.48
CA THR A 48 15.75 3.42 17.65
C THR A 48 16.81 4.11 18.50
N ARG A 49 16.56 4.20 19.81
CA ARG A 49 17.52 4.64 20.82
C ARG A 49 17.84 3.50 21.75
N LYS A 50 19.11 3.33 22.05
CA LYS A 50 19.57 2.36 23.03
C LYS A 50 19.82 3.09 24.35
N VAL A 51 19.07 2.72 25.36
CA VAL A 51 19.22 3.22 26.72
C VAL A 51 20.06 2.23 27.51
N PHE A 52 21.01 2.73 28.29
CA PHE A 52 21.84 1.93 29.18
C PHE A 52 21.56 2.25 30.64
N VAL A 53 21.60 1.22 31.48
CA VAL A 53 21.35 1.31 32.92
C VAL A 53 22.47 0.61 33.67
N LYS A 54 22.95 1.21 34.76
CA LYS A 54 23.77 0.54 35.78
C LYS A 54 23.02 0.58 37.10
N PHE A 55 23.36 -0.30 38.02
CA PHE A 55 22.84 -0.30 39.38
C PHE A 55 24.00 -0.20 40.34
N LYS A 56 23.85 0.57 41.42
CA LYS A 56 24.81 0.64 42.51
C LYS A 56 24.13 0.24 43.81
N TYR A 57 24.65 -0.79 44.45
CA TYR A 57 24.17 -1.26 45.74
C TYR A 57 24.69 -0.38 46.88
N PRO A 58 24.06 -0.39 48.07
CA PRO A 58 24.52 0.37 49.23
C PRO A 58 25.94 0.02 49.71
N ASP A 59 26.45 -1.15 49.32
CA ASP A 59 27.81 -1.60 49.61
C ASP A 59 28.84 -1.16 48.56
N GLU A 60 28.47 -0.22 47.69
CA GLU A 60 29.26 0.30 46.57
C GLU A 60 29.46 -0.67 45.39
N THR A 61 28.90 -1.88 45.44
CA THR A 61 28.95 -2.83 44.31
C THR A 61 28.15 -2.29 43.12
N VAL A 62 28.73 -2.36 41.91
CA VAL A 62 28.08 -1.91 40.66
C VAL A 62 27.69 -3.11 39.79
N LEU A 63 26.46 -3.12 39.27
CA LEU A 63 25.93 -4.12 38.33
C LEU A 63 25.53 -3.46 37.00
N GLY A 64 25.92 -4.06 35.86
CA GLY A 64 25.61 -3.57 34.51
C GLY A 64 26.85 -3.35 33.63
N PRO A 65 26.71 -2.73 32.43
CA PRO A 65 25.50 -2.08 31.95
C PRO A 65 24.45 -3.08 31.46
N PHE A 66 23.19 -2.82 31.78
CA PHE A 66 22.03 -3.35 31.06
C PHE A 66 21.67 -2.38 29.94
N SER A 67 20.99 -2.87 28.92
CA SER A 67 20.49 -2.00 27.86
C SER A 67 19.10 -2.40 27.42
N ALA A 68 18.28 -1.42 27.12
CA ALA A 68 17.00 -1.57 26.43
C ALA A 68 17.01 -0.69 25.17
N SER A 69 16.18 -1.04 24.20
CA SER A 69 15.91 -0.17 23.05
C SER A 69 14.53 0.44 23.20
N ILE A 70 14.42 1.72 22.89
CA ILE A 70 13.15 2.43 22.70
C ILE A 70 13.13 2.90 21.24
N ILE A 71 11.95 2.95 20.62
CA ILE A 71 11.78 3.60 19.32
C ILE A 71 11.23 4.97 19.65
N LEU A 72 11.97 6.02 19.28
CA LEU A 72 11.46 7.38 19.35
C LEU A 72 10.81 7.66 18.01
N ASP A 73 9.51 7.83 18.06
CA ASP A 73 8.68 8.17 16.92
C ASP A 73 8.01 9.51 17.21
N ILE A 74 8.27 10.47 16.34
CA ILE A 74 7.84 11.86 16.46
C ILE A 74 7.19 12.34 15.15
N THR A 75 7.04 11.44 14.18
CA THR A 75 6.50 11.79 12.88
C THR A 75 4.98 11.71 12.98
N SER A 76 4.31 12.80 12.58
CA SER A 76 2.85 12.78 12.53
C SER A 76 2.37 11.89 11.39
N PRO A 77 1.39 11.00 11.62
CA PRO A 77 0.77 10.26 10.55
C PRO A 77 -0.01 11.20 9.63
N PHE A 78 -0.28 10.77 8.40
CA PHE A 78 -1.12 11.49 7.45
C PHE A 78 -1.97 10.56 6.59
N LEU A 79 -3.03 11.11 5.99
CA LEU A 79 -3.87 10.37 5.05
C LEU A 79 -3.14 10.15 3.72
N LYS A 80 -3.01 8.88 3.31
CA LYS A 80 -2.27 8.49 2.11
C LYS A 80 -3.16 8.33 0.89
N TYR A 81 -4.31 7.69 1.05
CA TYR A 81 -5.28 7.48 -0.02
C TYR A 81 -6.67 7.21 0.55
N ILE A 82 -7.67 7.39 -0.32
CA ILE A 82 -9.06 7.02 -0.05
C ILE A 82 -9.60 6.28 -1.26
N ARG A 83 -10.26 5.16 -1.03
CA ARG A 83 -10.92 4.35 -2.05
C ARG A 83 -12.21 3.78 -1.50
N TRP A 84 -13.10 3.31 -2.35
CA TRP A 84 -14.32 2.66 -1.91
C TRP A 84 -14.63 1.43 -2.77
N ILE A 85 -15.46 0.54 -2.24
CA ILE A 85 -15.90 -0.69 -2.89
C ILE A 85 -17.42 -0.67 -2.94
N ASP A 86 -17.96 -0.62 -4.15
CA ASP A 86 -19.38 -0.79 -4.43
C ASP A 86 -19.77 -2.25 -4.16
N LYS A 87 -20.51 -2.49 -3.08
CA LYS A 87 -20.94 -3.83 -2.68
C LYS A 87 -22.28 -4.22 -3.30
N ASN A 88 -23.08 -3.25 -3.69
CA ASN A 88 -24.42 -3.48 -4.21
C ASN A 88 -24.53 -3.26 -5.73
N VAL A 89 -23.44 -2.84 -6.36
CA VAL A 89 -23.23 -2.67 -7.81
C VAL A 89 -24.17 -1.60 -8.41
N ASN A 90 -24.46 -0.54 -7.65
CA ASN A 90 -25.38 0.52 -8.05
C ASN A 90 -24.68 1.82 -8.55
N LEU A 91 -23.34 1.86 -8.49
CA LEU A 91 -22.49 2.96 -8.92
C LEU A 91 -22.65 4.26 -8.12
N LYS A 92 -23.11 4.17 -6.88
CA LYS A 92 -23.15 5.25 -5.91
C LYS A 92 -22.34 4.84 -4.69
N ILE A 93 -21.86 5.82 -3.94
CA ILE A 93 -21.25 5.58 -2.64
C ILE A 93 -22.39 5.62 -1.62
N ASP A 94 -23.00 4.48 -1.33
CA ASP A 94 -24.16 4.44 -0.45
C ASP A 94 -24.16 3.30 0.58
N LYS A 95 -25.32 3.12 1.20
CA LYS A 95 -25.48 2.23 2.35
C LYS A 95 -25.06 0.80 1.99
N GLY A 96 -24.09 0.29 2.74
CA GLY A 96 -23.55 -1.06 2.60
C GLY A 96 -22.22 -1.13 1.84
N ASP A 97 -21.81 -0.06 1.19
CA ASP A 97 -20.50 0.03 0.56
C ASP A 97 -19.39 0.14 1.58
N ILE A 98 -18.16 -0.13 1.14
CA ILE A 98 -16.97 -0.08 2.01
C ILE A 98 -16.11 1.08 1.59
N LEU A 99 -15.95 2.05 2.48
CA LEU A 99 -14.94 3.10 2.36
C LEU A 99 -13.63 2.62 2.98
N LYS A 100 -12.51 2.87 2.31
CA LYS A 100 -11.16 2.49 2.75
C LYS A 100 -10.27 3.73 2.80
N ILE A 101 -9.67 3.96 3.96
CA ILE A 101 -8.79 5.10 4.24
C ILE A 101 -7.42 4.53 4.62
N GLY A 102 -6.40 4.83 3.82
CA GLY A 102 -5.03 4.43 4.10
C GLY A 102 -4.25 5.53 4.80
N PHE A 103 -3.42 5.15 5.76
CA PHE A 103 -2.54 6.04 6.51
C PHE A 103 -1.08 5.87 6.06
N SER A 104 -0.22 6.79 6.49
CA SER A 104 1.23 6.72 6.24
C SER A 104 1.93 5.65 7.07
N GLU A 105 1.30 5.23 8.17
CA GLU A 105 1.84 4.32 9.19
C GLU A 105 0.74 3.75 10.09
N SER A 106 1.12 2.89 11.02
CA SER A 106 0.20 2.19 11.92
C SER A 106 -0.45 3.12 12.96
N MET A 107 -1.78 3.11 12.96
CA MET A 107 -2.59 3.97 13.82
C MET A 107 -2.88 3.36 15.19
N ASP A 108 -3.17 4.20 16.19
CA ASP A 108 -3.79 3.77 17.44
C ASP A 108 -5.30 3.60 17.22
N GLU A 109 -5.71 2.34 17.11
CA GLU A 109 -7.09 1.95 16.83
C GLU A 109 -8.08 2.41 17.91
N GLU A 110 -7.63 2.69 19.14
CA GLU A 110 -8.49 3.19 20.21
C GLU A 110 -8.95 4.63 19.94
N THR A 111 -8.24 5.38 19.10
CA THR A 111 -8.62 6.75 18.71
C THR A 111 -9.76 6.80 17.69
N VAL A 112 -9.92 5.74 16.88
CA VAL A 112 -10.98 5.63 15.87
C VAL A 112 -11.84 4.40 16.14
N THR A 113 -12.99 4.65 16.74
CA THR A 113 -14.02 3.67 17.05
C THR A 113 -15.29 4.01 16.28
N LEU A 114 -16.24 3.08 16.22
CA LEU A 114 -17.53 3.34 15.60
C LEU A 114 -18.23 4.57 16.19
N ASP A 115 -18.12 4.78 17.49
CA ASP A 115 -18.74 5.91 18.20
C ASP A 115 -17.99 7.23 18.00
N THR A 116 -16.71 7.19 17.63
CA THR A 116 -15.87 8.39 17.44
C THR A 116 -15.67 8.78 15.98
N LEU A 117 -15.92 7.89 15.01
CA LEU A 117 -15.71 8.13 13.57
C LEU A 117 -16.22 9.49 13.09
N GLU A 118 -17.44 9.85 13.49
CA GLU A 118 -18.10 11.10 13.06
C GLU A 118 -17.54 12.34 13.75
N SER A 119 -16.86 12.16 14.87
CA SER A 119 -16.19 13.24 15.59
C SER A 119 -14.73 13.41 15.23
N VAL A 120 -14.11 12.43 14.57
CA VAL A 120 -12.68 12.45 14.22
C VAL A 120 -12.40 12.70 12.74
N PHE A 121 -13.42 12.62 11.88
CA PHE A 121 -13.35 13.03 10.48
C PHE A 121 -14.37 14.12 10.19
N LEU A 122 -13.92 15.16 9.49
CA LEU A 122 -14.81 16.13 8.86
C LEU A 122 -15.09 15.69 7.42
N LEU A 123 -16.37 15.73 7.06
CA LEU A 123 -16.84 15.69 5.69
C LEU A 123 -17.13 17.12 5.23
N ASP A 124 -16.92 17.41 3.94
CA ASP A 124 -17.13 18.75 3.37
C ASP A 124 -18.54 19.31 3.64
N GLU A 125 -18.70 20.64 3.49
CA GLU A 125 -19.93 21.37 3.81
C GLU A 125 -21.17 20.77 3.10
N GLY A 126 -21.98 20.02 3.86
CA GLY A 126 -23.25 19.45 3.38
C GLY A 126 -23.50 18.00 3.78
N LYS A 127 -22.46 17.26 4.18
CA LYS A 127 -22.57 15.91 4.77
C LYS A 127 -22.02 15.99 6.19
N SER A 128 -22.75 15.44 7.16
CA SER A 128 -22.33 15.50 8.57
C SER A 128 -21.83 14.17 9.11
N SER A 129 -21.95 13.08 8.33
CA SER A 129 -21.67 11.75 8.86
C SER A 129 -21.51 10.67 7.76
N PHE A 130 -20.72 9.63 8.05
CA PHE A 130 -20.67 8.36 7.30
C PHE A 130 -21.90 7.46 7.53
N ASP A 131 -22.64 7.73 8.61
CA ASP A 131 -23.65 6.87 9.24
C ASP A 131 -23.10 5.44 9.43
N ALA A 132 -21.84 5.30 9.85
CA ALA A 132 -21.11 4.04 9.80
C ALA A 132 -21.88 2.87 10.47
N LEU A 133 -21.99 1.74 9.76
CA LEU A 133 -22.62 0.50 10.25
C LEU A 133 -21.60 -0.46 10.89
N GLY A 134 -20.33 -0.26 10.61
CA GLY A 134 -19.23 -1.07 11.10
C GLY A 134 -17.90 -0.55 10.60
N TYR A 135 -16.81 -1.03 11.20
CA TYR A 135 -15.46 -0.69 10.80
C TYR A 135 -14.51 -1.84 11.12
N SER A 136 -13.33 -1.83 10.50
CA SER A 136 -12.25 -2.76 10.79
C SER A 136 -10.91 -2.15 10.39
N TRP A 137 -9.87 -2.48 11.15
CA TRP A 137 -8.49 -2.14 10.84
C TRP A 137 -7.78 -3.30 10.14
N ASP A 138 -6.96 -2.96 9.15
CA ASP A 138 -5.96 -3.84 8.55
C ASP A 138 -4.58 -3.37 9.01
N GLU A 139 -4.07 -3.97 10.09
CA GLU A 139 -2.79 -3.62 10.70
C GLU A 139 -1.59 -3.85 9.77
N GLU A 140 -1.70 -4.72 8.76
CA GLU A 140 -0.59 -4.97 7.82
C GLU A 140 -0.53 -3.90 6.73
N CYS A 141 -1.67 -3.30 6.39
CA CYS A 141 -1.79 -2.31 5.32
C CYS A 141 -1.95 -0.86 5.81
N ASP A 142 -1.95 -0.64 7.12
CA ASP A 142 -2.24 0.65 7.75
C ASP A 142 -3.54 1.27 7.19
N GLU A 143 -4.60 0.46 7.11
CA GLU A 143 -5.86 0.83 6.44
C GLU A 143 -7.07 0.67 7.39
N LEU A 144 -7.93 1.69 7.40
CA LEU A 144 -9.25 1.65 8.02
C LEU A 144 -10.31 1.35 6.96
N SER A 145 -11.11 0.31 7.18
CA SER A 145 -12.32 0.04 6.41
C SER A 145 -13.56 0.45 7.19
N ILE A 146 -14.48 1.17 6.56
CA ILE A 146 -15.75 1.65 7.12
C ILE A 146 -16.88 1.11 6.25
N VAL A 147 -17.85 0.42 6.85
CA VAL A 147 -19.09 0.05 6.17
C VAL A 147 -20.05 1.22 6.28
N LEU A 148 -20.38 1.85 5.16
CA LEU A 148 -21.22 3.04 5.13
C LEU A 148 -22.67 2.70 5.48
N GLY A 149 -23.33 3.56 6.27
CA GLY A 149 -24.77 3.48 6.49
C GLY A 149 -25.58 4.54 5.76
N GLY A 150 -24.90 5.56 5.24
CA GLY A 150 -25.48 6.68 4.49
C GLY A 150 -24.91 6.77 3.07
N GLU A 151 -25.35 7.80 2.35
CA GLU A 151 -24.88 8.13 0.98
C GLU A 151 -23.83 9.24 1.04
N LEU A 152 -22.73 9.09 0.33
CA LEU A 152 -21.71 10.11 0.11
C LEU A 152 -21.68 10.51 -1.36
N ASP A 153 -21.32 11.76 -1.63
CA ASP A 153 -21.23 12.23 -3.02
C ASP A 153 -19.78 12.08 -3.51
N PHE A 154 -19.59 11.79 -4.80
CA PHE A 154 -18.27 11.89 -5.42
C PHE A 154 -17.72 13.31 -5.23
N GLY A 155 -16.41 13.41 -4.97
CA GLY A 155 -15.80 14.70 -4.66
C GLY A 155 -15.94 15.14 -3.20
N THR A 156 -16.63 14.38 -2.34
CA THR A 156 -16.65 14.69 -0.89
C THR A 156 -15.21 14.72 -0.35
N ILE A 157 -14.86 15.80 0.34
CA ILE A 157 -13.58 15.92 1.04
C ILE A 157 -13.68 15.23 2.39
N ILE A 158 -12.66 14.45 2.72
CA ILE A 158 -12.43 13.84 4.02
C ILE A 158 -11.19 14.49 4.63
N ALA A 159 -11.37 15.12 5.78
CA ALA A 159 -10.30 15.74 6.55
C ALA A 159 -10.23 15.09 7.93
N PRO A 160 -9.04 14.67 8.39
CA PRO A 160 -8.90 14.12 9.73
C PRO A 160 -8.85 15.25 10.78
N LEU A 161 -9.15 14.91 12.02
CA LEU A 161 -9.03 15.80 13.18
C LEU A 161 -7.91 15.36 14.11
N GLU A 162 -7.40 16.29 14.94
CA GLU A 162 -6.22 16.10 15.80
C GLU A 162 -6.34 14.96 16.83
N ASP A 163 -7.57 14.47 17.06
CA ASP A 163 -7.87 13.38 17.99
C ASP A 163 -7.43 11.99 17.47
N ILE A 164 -7.16 11.85 16.16
CA ILE A 164 -6.61 10.62 15.58
C ILE A 164 -5.09 10.58 15.83
N LYS A 165 -4.60 9.44 16.32
CA LYS A 165 -3.17 9.26 16.66
C LYS A 165 -2.58 7.97 16.11
N ASP A 166 -1.26 7.96 15.96
CA ASP A 166 -0.49 6.73 15.75
C ASP A 166 -0.26 5.96 17.07
N LYS A 167 0.36 4.78 16.96
CA LYS A 167 0.73 3.93 18.13
C LYS A 167 1.77 4.59 19.05
N ALA A 168 2.47 5.62 18.61
CA ALA A 168 3.43 6.39 19.40
C ALA A 168 2.77 7.58 20.13
N GLY A 169 1.52 7.90 19.79
CA GLY A 169 0.74 9.00 20.35
C GLY A 169 0.88 10.33 19.61
N ASN A 170 1.51 10.36 18.43
CA ASN A 170 1.57 11.56 17.59
C ASN A 170 0.21 11.79 16.94
N SER A 171 -0.28 13.03 16.98
CA SER A 171 -1.51 13.42 16.30
C SER A 171 -1.31 13.46 14.78
N ILE A 172 -2.37 13.11 14.05
CA ILE A 172 -2.43 13.16 12.59
C ILE A 172 -2.23 14.58 12.05
N ASP A 173 -1.59 14.68 10.88
CA ASP A 173 -1.48 15.92 10.13
C ASP A 173 -2.83 16.29 9.50
N THR A 174 -3.51 17.27 10.11
CA THR A 174 -4.81 17.77 9.66
C THR A 174 -4.74 18.67 8.43
N SER A 175 -3.54 18.99 7.93
CA SER A 175 -3.39 19.78 6.70
C SER A 175 -3.63 18.96 5.43
N ILE A 176 -3.56 17.63 5.52
CA ILE A 176 -3.76 16.71 4.41
C ILE A 176 -5.21 16.24 4.41
N THR A 177 -5.90 16.51 3.30
CA THR A 177 -7.27 16.08 3.07
C THR A 177 -7.34 15.21 1.81
N LEU A 178 -8.32 14.32 1.76
CA LEU A 178 -8.53 13.44 0.61
C LEU A 178 -9.89 13.68 0.01
N THR A 179 -9.97 13.67 -1.31
CA THR A 179 -11.22 13.79 -2.04
C THR A 179 -11.67 12.42 -2.49
N LEU A 180 -12.93 12.04 -2.19
CA LEU A 180 -13.50 10.80 -2.70
C LEU A 180 -13.38 10.79 -4.22
N PRO A 181 -12.61 9.84 -4.78
CA PRO A 181 -12.45 9.79 -6.21
C PRO A 181 -13.81 9.52 -6.83
N TYR A 182 -14.04 10.12 -8.00
CA TYR A 182 -15.00 9.52 -8.91
C TYR A 182 -14.46 8.12 -9.18
N THR A 183 -15.11 7.08 -8.66
CA THR A 183 -14.91 5.76 -9.22
C THR A 183 -15.57 5.81 -10.57
N THR A 184 -14.73 6.09 -11.54
CA THR A 184 -14.80 5.46 -12.82
C THR A 184 -14.86 3.96 -12.55
N HIS A 185 -16.07 3.40 -12.42
CA HIS A 185 -16.23 1.96 -12.62
C HIS A 185 -15.78 1.72 -14.05
N HIS A 186 -14.50 1.43 -14.18
CA HIS A 186 -13.86 1.07 -15.41
C HIS A 186 -14.39 -0.33 -15.74
N LYS A 187 -15.60 -0.39 -16.27
CA LYS A 187 -16.11 -1.62 -16.83
C LYS A 187 -15.36 -1.82 -18.12
N LEU A 188 -14.53 -2.86 -18.19
CA LEU A 188 -13.88 -3.27 -19.43
C LEU A 188 -14.94 -3.31 -20.54
N SER A 189 -14.74 -2.46 -21.55
CA SER A 189 -15.65 -2.30 -22.65
C SER A 189 -15.09 -2.88 -23.92
N TYR A 190 -13.81 -2.62 -24.21
CA TYR A 190 -13.10 -3.24 -25.31
C TYR A 190 -11.59 -3.29 -25.04
N ILE A 191 -10.90 -4.18 -25.74
CA ILE A 191 -9.44 -4.17 -25.83
C ILE A 191 -8.97 -3.79 -27.24
N GLU A 192 -7.88 -3.04 -27.32
CA GLU A 192 -7.20 -2.66 -28.56
C GLU A 192 -5.88 -3.41 -28.63
N VAL A 193 -5.55 -3.99 -29.78
CA VAL A 193 -4.31 -4.72 -30.01
C VAL A 193 -3.53 -4.07 -31.13
N SER A 194 -2.24 -3.85 -30.91
CA SER A 194 -1.36 -3.21 -31.89
C SER A 194 -0.02 -3.95 -32.00
N PRO A 195 0.35 -4.45 -33.19
CA PRO A 195 -0.49 -4.54 -34.40
C PRO A 195 -1.60 -5.61 -34.27
N ASP A 196 -2.69 -5.46 -35.03
CA ASP A 196 -3.81 -6.43 -35.09
C ASP A 196 -3.56 -7.57 -36.10
N SER A 197 -2.58 -7.39 -36.98
CA SER A 197 -2.10 -8.37 -37.97
C SER A 197 -0.60 -8.23 -38.18
N ILE A 198 0.09 -9.35 -38.34
CA ILE A 198 1.54 -9.42 -38.51
C ILE A 198 1.85 -10.30 -39.72
N GLU A 199 2.72 -9.83 -40.61
CA GLU A 199 3.34 -10.63 -41.66
C GLU A 199 4.79 -10.90 -41.24
N VAL A 200 5.18 -12.16 -41.11
CA VAL A 200 6.52 -12.56 -40.63
C VAL A 200 7.08 -13.70 -41.46
N SER A 201 8.37 -13.62 -41.74
CA SER A 201 9.16 -14.68 -42.34
C SER A 201 10.09 -15.34 -41.31
N ALA A 202 10.52 -16.56 -41.59
CA ALA A 202 11.52 -17.22 -40.75
C ALA A 202 12.82 -16.39 -40.70
N GLY A 203 13.35 -16.19 -39.49
CA GLY A 203 14.53 -15.36 -39.23
C GLY A 203 14.25 -13.86 -39.05
N ASP A 204 12.98 -13.41 -39.15
CA ASP A 204 12.62 -12.04 -38.84
C ASP A 204 12.86 -11.69 -37.37
N THR A 205 13.06 -10.39 -37.10
CA THR A 205 13.23 -9.89 -35.73
C THR A 205 11.94 -10.06 -34.92
N PRO A 206 12.03 -10.27 -33.59
CA PRO A 206 10.86 -10.35 -32.73
C PRO A 206 9.91 -9.16 -32.89
N VAL A 207 8.62 -9.45 -33.02
CA VAL A 207 7.57 -8.44 -33.20
C VAL A 207 6.92 -8.14 -31.86
N LYS A 208 6.89 -6.86 -31.48
CA LYS A 208 6.22 -6.39 -30.26
C LYS A 208 4.71 -6.27 -30.50
N ILE A 209 3.92 -6.93 -29.67
CA ILE A 209 2.46 -6.77 -29.62
C ILE A 209 2.12 -6.08 -28.31
N THR A 210 1.33 -5.01 -28.39
CA THR A 210 0.84 -4.26 -27.24
C THR A 210 -0.68 -4.37 -27.18
N VAL A 211 -1.21 -4.60 -25.98
CA VAL A 211 -2.65 -4.59 -25.71
C VAL A 211 -2.97 -3.41 -24.81
N LYS A 212 -4.07 -2.73 -25.12
CA LYS A 212 -4.67 -1.74 -24.25
C LYS A 212 -6.09 -2.16 -23.90
N ALA A 213 -6.51 -1.87 -22.68
CA ALA A 213 -7.88 -2.06 -22.26
C ALA A 213 -8.54 -0.69 -22.09
N TYR A 214 -9.79 -0.57 -22.53
CA TYR A 214 -10.57 0.65 -22.40
C TYR A 214 -11.91 0.38 -21.73
N ASP A 215 -12.37 1.34 -20.94
CA ASP A 215 -13.71 1.28 -20.37
C ASP A 215 -14.80 1.82 -21.31
N THR A 216 -16.05 1.84 -20.85
CA THR A 216 -17.20 2.33 -21.62
C THR A 216 -17.14 3.83 -21.96
N ARG A 217 -16.18 4.56 -21.39
CA ARG A 217 -15.94 5.99 -21.62
C ARG A 217 -14.69 6.24 -22.47
N GLN A 218 -14.06 5.17 -22.97
CA GLN A 218 -12.83 5.19 -23.76
C GLN A 218 -11.59 5.68 -22.96
N GLU A 219 -11.62 5.54 -21.63
CA GLU A 219 -10.43 5.79 -20.81
C GLU A 219 -9.53 4.53 -20.79
N ASP A 220 -8.21 4.73 -20.83
CA ASP A 220 -7.21 3.65 -20.79
C ASP A 220 -7.15 3.05 -19.37
N ILE A 221 -7.48 1.77 -19.25
CA ILE A 221 -7.58 1.01 -17.99
C ILE A 221 -6.66 -0.20 -17.99
N THR A 222 -5.61 -0.15 -18.82
CA THR A 222 -4.68 -1.26 -19.03
C THR A 222 -4.04 -1.73 -17.73
N ASP A 223 -3.70 -0.81 -16.82
CA ASP A 223 -3.08 -1.12 -15.53
C ASP A 223 -4.05 -1.77 -14.51
N LEU A 224 -5.36 -1.79 -14.83
CA LEU A 224 -6.40 -2.43 -14.02
C LEU A 224 -6.79 -3.83 -14.53
N CYS A 225 -6.13 -4.32 -15.58
CA CYS A 225 -6.43 -5.61 -16.20
C CYS A 225 -5.26 -6.59 -16.05
N THR A 226 -5.58 -7.86 -15.83
CA THR A 226 -4.62 -8.96 -15.99
C THR A 226 -4.76 -9.54 -17.39
N PHE A 227 -3.65 -9.69 -18.10
CA PHE A 227 -3.61 -10.25 -19.46
C PHE A 227 -2.93 -11.62 -19.48
N SER A 228 -3.52 -12.56 -20.22
CA SER A 228 -2.92 -13.86 -20.54
C SER A 228 -2.99 -14.15 -22.03
N TRP A 229 -2.03 -14.95 -22.51
CA TRP A 229 -1.77 -15.15 -23.93
C TRP A 229 -1.63 -16.65 -24.22
N SER A 230 -2.25 -17.14 -25.29
CA SER A 230 -2.13 -18.54 -25.70
C SER A 230 -2.14 -18.68 -27.23
N PHE A 231 -1.56 -19.75 -27.77
CA PHE A 231 -1.74 -20.11 -29.18
C PHE A 231 -2.97 -21.01 -29.34
N MET A 232 -3.88 -20.66 -30.26
CA MET A 232 -5.03 -21.52 -30.56
C MET A 232 -4.71 -22.68 -31.49
N ASN A 233 -3.77 -22.51 -32.42
CA ASN A 233 -3.36 -23.55 -33.37
C ASN A 233 -1.87 -23.84 -33.20
N SER A 234 -1.54 -25.05 -32.77
CA SER A 234 -0.16 -25.47 -32.45
C SER A 234 0.63 -25.93 -33.69
N SER A 235 0.37 -25.37 -34.88
CA SER A 235 1.35 -25.45 -35.98
C SER A 235 2.56 -24.55 -35.72
N SER A 236 2.48 -23.75 -34.66
CA SER A 236 3.37 -22.67 -34.24
C SER A 236 4.80 -22.86 -34.73
N GLN A 237 5.14 -22.09 -35.76
CA GLN A 237 6.53 -21.94 -36.15
C GLN A 237 7.25 -20.96 -35.21
N GLY A 238 6.53 -20.06 -34.52
CA GLY A 238 7.10 -19.11 -33.55
C GLY A 238 6.92 -19.46 -32.07
N THR A 239 7.52 -18.63 -31.21
CA THR A 239 7.35 -18.67 -29.74
C THR A 239 6.90 -17.31 -29.19
N LEU A 240 6.17 -17.32 -28.08
CA LEU A 240 5.83 -16.09 -27.34
C LEU A 240 6.83 -15.89 -26.21
N SER A 241 7.30 -14.67 -26.02
CA SER A 241 8.07 -14.33 -24.81
C SER A 241 7.22 -14.54 -23.57
N SER A 242 7.79 -15.13 -22.52
CA SER A 242 7.15 -15.19 -21.21
C SER A 242 7.10 -13.79 -20.59
N SER A 243 6.07 -13.01 -20.90
CA SER A 243 5.80 -11.75 -20.23
C SER A 243 4.38 -11.73 -19.69
N SER A 244 4.28 -11.54 -18.38
CA SER A 244 3.07 -11.04 -17.74
C SER A 244 2.91 -9.56 -18.08
N GLY A 245 1.68 -9.12 -18.39
CA GLY A 245 1.36 -7.71 -18.63
C GLY A 245 0.83 -7.43 -20.04
N SER A 246 0.73 -6.15 -20.36
CA SER A 246 0.10 -5.60 -21.58
C SER A 246 0.97 -5.65 -22.84
N THR A 247 2.13 -6.31 -22.78
CA THR A 247 3.07 -6.42 -23.90
C THR A 247 3.65 -7.83 -23.97
N ILE A 248 3.68 -8.38 -25.18
CA ILE A 248 4.40 -9.62 -25.52
C ILE A 248 5.26 -9.43 -26.76
N PHE A 249 6.21 -10.34 -26.95
CA PHE A 249 6.96 -10.46 -28.19
C PHE A 249 6.63 -11.80 -28.84
N TYR A 250 6.28 -11.75 -30.13
CA TYR A 250 6.26 -12.92 -30.98
C TYR A 250 7.64 -13.09 -31.62
N ILE A 251 8.23 -14.27 -31.47
CA ILE A 251 9.54 -14.62 -32.02
C ILE A 251 9.28 -15.59 -33.19
N PRO A 252 9.50 -15.17 -34.44
CA PRO A 252 9.39 -16.05 -35.61
C PRO A 252 10.32 -17.28 -35.49
N PRO A 253 10.04 -18.39 -36.21
CA PRO A 253 10.97 -19.51 -36.31
C PRO A 253 12.34 -19.05 -36.81
N ASP A 254 13.40 -19.75 -36.39
CA ASP A 254 14.68 -19.64 -37.07
C ASP A 254 14.55 -20.12 -38.53
N SER A 255 15.22 -19.44 -39.47
CA SER A 255 15.28 -19.91 -40.86
C SER A 255 16.08 -21.22 -40.92
N GLU A 256 15.42 -22.36 -41.14
CA GLU A 256 16.15 -23.61 -41.39
C GLU A 256 16.91 -23.48 -42.71
N GLU A 257 18.25 -23.45 -42.64
CA GLU A 257 19.11 -23.48 -43.82
C GLU A 257 18.97 -24.86 -44.51
N GLY A 258 18.07 -24.97 -45.49
CA GLY A 258 18.29 -25.91 -46.60
C GLY A 258 17.21 -26.90 -47.01
N GLU A 259 15.97 -26.84 -46.52
CA GLU A 259 14.89 -27.67 -47.07
C GLU A 259 13.84 -26.87 -47.83
N ASP A 260 13.88 -27.01 -49.16
CA ASP A 260 12.90 -26.50 -50.12
C ASP A 260 11.57 -27.23 -49.92
N THR A 261 10.80 -26.76 -48.94
CA THR A 261 9.44 -27.24 -48.67
C THR A 261 8.46 -26.27 -49.32
N SER A 262 7.60 -26.81 -50.19
CA SER A 262 6.46 -26.07 -50.73
C SER A 262 5.59 -25.60 -49.56
N SER A 263 5.73 -24.33 -49.16
CA SER A 263 5.09 -23.83 -47.95
C SER A 263 3.57 -23.78 -48.15
N THR A 264 2.86 -24.62 -47.40
CA THR A 264 1.46 -24.34 -47.09
C THR A 264 1.47 -23.16 -46.14
N SER A 265 0.82 -22.06 -46.48
CA SER A 265 0.67 -20.90 -45.59
C SER A 265 -0.04 -21.32 -44.30
N SER A 266 0.73 -21.63 -43.26
CA SER A 266 0.21 -21.87 -41.92
C SER A 266 -0.01 -20.52 -41.26
N LYS A 267 -1.23 -20.30 -40.75
CA LYS A 267 -1.57 -19.09 -39.98
C LYS A 267 -1.50 -19.41 -38.50
N ASP A 268 -0.68 -18.65 -37.77
CA ASP A 268 -0.68 -18.70 -36.31
C ASP A 268 -1.72 -17.72 -35.77
N ILE A 269 -2.48 -18.14 -34.76
CA ILE A 269 -3.51 -17.31 -34.10
C ILE A 269 -3.17 -17.24 -32.62
N ILE A 270 -2.95 -16.02 -32.13
CA ILE A 270 -2.74 -15.72 -30.71
C ILE A 270 -4.09 -15.33 -30.11
N GLU A 271 -4.51 -16.03 -29.07
CA GLU A 271 -5.64 -15.66 -28.22
C GLU A 271 -5.14 -14.81 -27.05
N ILE A 272 -5.81 -13.67 -26.84
CA ILE A 272 -5.52 -12.70 -25.80
C ILE A 272 -6.74 -12.66 -24.90
N THR A 273 -6.56 -13.00 -23.63
CA THR A 273 -7.60 -12.88 -22.61
C THR A 273 -7.26 -11.73 -21.68
N ALA A 274 -8.15 -10.75 -21.59
CA ALA A 274 -8.09 -9.67 -20.61
C ALA A 274 -9.12 -9.93 -19.52
N VAL A 275 -8.69 -9.87 -18.26
CA VAL A 275 -9.55 -10.00 -17.08
C VAL A 275 -9.48 -8.70 -16.31
N HIS A 276 -10.61 -8.01 -16.20
CA HIS A 276 -10.77 -6.88 -15.30
C HIS A 276 -11.36 -7.38 -13.98
N GLU A 277 -10.78 -6.96 -12.85
CA GLU A 277 -11.21 -7.34 -11.49
C GLU A 277 -12.51 -6.64 -11.06
N SER A 278 -13.53 -6.65 -11.92
CA SER A 278 -14.90 -6.33 -11.51
C SER A 278 -15.56 -7.53 -10.82
N ASP A 279 -16.65 -7.31 -10.09
CA ASP A 279 -17.51 -8.39 -9.58
C ASP A 279 -18.87 -8.37 -10.29
N PRO A 280 -19.19 -9.35 -11.16
CA PRO A 280 -18.34 -10.47 -11.60
C PRO A 280 -17.21 -10.00 -12.54
N PRO A 281 -16.12 -10.79 -12.68
CA PRO A 281 -15.01 -10.43 -13.56
C PRO A 281 -15.49 -10.38 -15.01
N VAL A 282 -15.17 -9.28 -15.70
CA VAL A 282 -15.40 -9.18 -17.14
C VAL A 282 -14.19 -9.75 -17.86
N VAL A 283 -14.45 -10.75 -18.69
CA VAL A 283 -13.44 -11.40 -19.53
C VAL A 283 -13.69 -11.02 -20.98
N GLU A 284 -12.67 -10.48 -21.63
CA GLU A 284 -12.69 -10.19 -23.05
C GLU A 284 -11.60 -10.97 -23.79
N ILE A 285 -11.96 -11.53 -24.94
CA ILE A 285 -11.07 -12.38 -25.75
C ILE A 285 -10.93 -11.74 -27.13
N ILE A 286 -9.70 -11.43 -27.54
CA ILE A 286 -9.36 -10.99 -28.90
C ILE A 286 -8.30 -11.91 -29.51
N TYR A 287 -8.30 -11.97 -30.83
CA TYR A 287 -7.37 -12.78 -31.62
C TYR A 287 -6.45 -11.90 -32.47
N VAL A 288 -5.15 -12.22 -32.50
CA VAL A 288 -4.18 -11.66 -33.44
C VAL A 288 -3.84 -12.72 -34.48
N THR A 289 -3.90 -12.34 -35.76
CA THR A 289 -3.53 -13.24 -36.87
C THR A 289 -2.10 -12.96 -37.31
N ILE A 290 -1.30 -14.02 -37.40
CA ILE A 290 0.05 -14.01 -37.93
C ILE A 290 0.04 -14.77 -39.25
N ASN A 291 0.41 -14.08 -40.32
CA ASN A 291 0.50 -14.62 -41.67
C ASN A 291 1.97 -14.83 -42.09
#